data_AF-A0A973W4X0-F1
#
_entry.id   AF-A0A973W4X0-F1
#
_cell.length_a   1.000
_cell.length_b   1.000
_cell.length_c   1.000
_cell.angle_alpha   90.00
_cell.angle_beta   90.00
_cell.angle_gamma   90.00
#
_symmetry.space_group_name_H-M   'P 1'
#
loop_
_entity.id
_entity.type
_entity.pdbx_description
1 polymer ?
#
loop_
_entity_poly.entity_id
_entity_poly.type
_entity_poly.pdbx_seq_one_letter_code
_entity_poly.pdbx_strand_id
1 'polypeptide(L)' 'MILLAAVVALRLVSFHGPDGYAVEINPDQVTTLRASREADQQSKFFTSEVHCMIGLTDGKFVTVSESCEEVRSKLVAPR' A
#
# COMPACT_ATOMS: atom_id res chain seq x y z
N MET A 1 -29.29 26.04 -13.48
CA MET A 1 -27.97 25.65 -12.91
C MET A 1 -27.94 24.14 -12.87
N ILE A 2 -27.19 23.49 -13.75
CA ILE A 2 -27.01 22.04 -13.73
C ILE A 2 -25.91 21.75 -12.70
N LEU A 3 -26.27 21.09 -11.60
CA LEU A 3 -25.32 20.61 -10.60
C LEU A 3 -24.56 19.43 -11.24
N LEU A 4 -23.33 19.64 -11.70
CA LEU A 4 -22.46 18.52 -12.07
C LEU A 4 -22.06 17.80 -10.78
N ALA A 5 -22.65 16.63 -10.53
CA ALA A 5 -22.15 15.72 -9.50
C ALA A 5 -20.81 15.15 -9.98
N ALA A 6 -19.71 15.52 -9.31
CA ALA A 6 -18.40 14.94 -9.56
C ALA A 6 -18.41 13.49 -9.04
N VAL A 7 -18.35 12.52 -9.94
CA VAL A 7 -18.16 11.11 -9.58
C VAL A 7 -16.69 10.92 -9.23
N VAL A 8 -16.39 10.87 -7.93
CA VAL A 8 -15.06 10.49 -7.45
C VAL A 8 -14.94 8.97 -7.56
N ALA A 9 -14.22 8.50 -8.58
CA ALA A 9 -13.91 7.08 -8.73
C ALA A 9 -12.79 6.71 -7.73
N LEU A 10 -13.16 6.13 -6.59
CA LEU A 10 -12.21 5.51 -5.66
C LEU A 10 -11.54 4.32 -6.36
N ARG A 11 -10.25 4.46 -6.71
CA ARG A 11 -9.45 3.33 -7.22
C ARG A 11 -8.77 2.66 -6.04
N LEU A 12 -9.16 1.42 -5.75
CA LEU A 12 -8.50 0.60 -4.75
C LEU A 12 -7.63 -0.48 -5.42
N VAL A 13 -6.43 -0.65 -4.89
CA VAL A 13 -5.46 -1.68 -5.28
C VAL A 13 -5.31 -2.64 -4.11
N SER A 14 -5.40 -3.94 -4.42
CA SER A 14 -5.33 -5.00 -3.42
C SER A 14 -3.92 -5.56 -3.29
N PHE A 15 -3.48 -5.72 -2.04
CA PHE A 15 -2.21 -6.29 -1.61
C PHE A 15 -2.47 -7.37 -0.54
N HIS A 16 -1.42 -8.10 -0.16
CA HIS A 16 -1.52 -9.14 0.86
C HIS A 16 -0.80 -8.67 2.13
N GLY A 17 -1.50 -8.68 3.27
CA GLY A 17 -0.88 -8.52 4.57
C GLY A 17 -0.01 -9.73 4.93
N PRO A 18 0.80 -9.65 6.00
CA PRO A 18 1.71 -10.72 6.43
C PRO A 18 1.02 -12.06 6.69
N ASP A 19 -0.26 -12.03 7.07
CA ASP A 19 -1.06 -13.21 7.39
C ASP A 19 -1.86 -13.71 6.16
N GLY A 20 -1.61 -13.14 4.97
CA GLY A 20 -2.25 -13.49 3.72
C GLY A 20 -3.62 -12.84 3.47
N TYR A 21 -4.11 -12.00 4.39
CA TYR A 21 -5.37 -11.28 4.19
C TYR A 21 -5.24 -10.15 3.16
N ALA A 22 -6.30 -9.89 2.41
CA ALA A 22 -6.32 -8.82 1.43
C ALA A 22 -6.39 -7.44 2.13
N VAL A 23 -5.56 -6.50 1.65
CA VAL A 23 -5.58 -5.10 2.05
C VAL A 23 -5.82 -4.22 0.83
N GLU A 24 -6.85 -3.38 0.91
CA GLU A 24 -7.21 -2.46 -0.17
C GLU A 24 -6.68 -1.06 0.14
N ILE A 25 -5.84 -0.54 -0.75
CA ILE A 25 -5.19 0.77 -0.61
C ILE A 25 -5.63 1.68 -1.75
N ASN A 26 -6.00 2.92 -1.41
CA ASN A 26 -6.14 3.98 -2.39
C ASN A 26 -4.74 4.51 -2.78
N PRO A 27 -4.31 4.38 -4.05
CA PRO A 27 -3.01 4.88 -4.51
C PRO A 27 -2.80 6.37 -4.24
N ASP A 28 -3.87 7.16 -4.29
CA ASP A 28 -3.81 8.62 -4.05
C ASP A 28 -3.49 8.97 -2.58
N GLN A 29 -3.55 7.98 -1.68
CA GLN A 29 -3.19 8.14 -0.28
C GLN A 29 -1.78 7.65 0.02
N VAL A 30 -1.06 7.04 -0.94
CA VAL A 30 0.29 6.52 -0.72
C VAL A 30 1.32 7.66 -0.79
N THR A 31 2.11 7.82 0.26
CA THR A 31 3.15 8.85 0.34
C THR A 31 4.56 8.27 0.24
N THR A 32 4.78 7.06 0.79
CA THR A 32 6.11 6.44 0.82
C THR A 32 6.01 4.92 0.68
N LEU A 33 7.07 4.33 0.11
CA LEU A 33 7.29 2.89 0.10
C LEU A 33 8.65 2.62 0.73
N ARG A 34 8.70 1.74 1.72
CA ARG A 34 9.93 1.33 2.40
C ARG A 34 10.08 -0.19 2.35
N ALA A 35 11.15 -0.66 1.74
CA ALA A 35 11.50 -2.08 1.72
C ALA A 35 12.00 -2.54 3.09
N SER A 36 11.74 -3.81 3.41
CA SER A 36 12.36 -4.48 4.54
C SER A 36 13.88 -4.51 4.39
N ARG A 37 14.61 -4.27 5.48
CA ARG A 37 16.07 -4.41 5.56
C ARG A 37 16.39 -5.52 6.54
N GLU A 38 17.56 -6.15 6.43
CA GLU A 38 17.99 -7.20 7.38
C GLU A 38 17.95 -6.71 8.84
N ALA A 39 18.34 -5.45 9.09
CA ALA A 39 18.27 -4.84 10.40
C ALA A 39 16.82 -4.61 10.91
N ASP A 40 15.84 -4.57 10.01
CA ASP A 40 14.43 -4.33 10.33
C ASP A 40 13.70 -5.63 10.73
N GLN A 41 14.26 -6.82 10.46
CA GLN A 41 13.64 -8.13 10.77
C GLN A 41 13.51 -8.43 12.28
N GLN A 42 14.10 -7.59 13.14
CA GLN A 42 13.92 -7.64 14.60
C GLN A 42 12.81 -6.68 15.08
N SER A 43 12.22 -5.88 14.19
CA SER A 43 11.16 -4.94 14.52
C SER A 43 9.79 -5.61 14.48
N LYS A 44 8.86 -5.13 15.33
CA LYS A 44 7.48 -5.64 15.37
C LYS A 44 6.68 -5.40 14.07
N PHE A 45 7.21 -4.60 13.15
CA PHE A 45 6.52 -4.19 11.93
C PHE A 45 7.05 -4.92 10.68
N PHE A 46 8.23 -5.52 10.76
CA PHE A 46 8.82 -6.29 9.67
C PHE A 46 9.07 -7.71 10.17
N THR A 47 8.04 -8.54 10.08
CA THR A 47 8.18 -10.00 10.24
C THR A 47 8.80 -10.60 8.97
N SER A 48 9.12 -11.89 8.98
CA SER A 48 9.69 -12.60 7.83
C SER A 48 8.84 -12.48 6.56
N GLU A 49 7.54 -12.28 6.72
CA GLU A 49 6.52 -12.25 5.68
C GLU A 49 6.26 -10.83 5.14
N VAL A 50 6.86 -9.80 5.73
CA VAL A 50 6.70 -8.40 5.31
C VAL A 50 7.87 -7.98 4.44
N HIS A 51 7.56 -7.62 3.20
CA HIS A 51 8.56 -7.21 2.20
C HIS A 51 8.47 -5.72 1.85
N CYS A 52 7.31 -5.09 2.05
CA CYS A 52 7.14 -3.65 1.88
C CYS A 52 6.25 -3.03 2.95
N MET A 53 6.60 -1.80 3.36
CA MET A 53 5.76 -0.93 4.16
C MET A 53 5.31 0.26 3.32
N ILE A 54 4.00 0.48 3.28
CA ILE A 54 3.33 1.55 2.54
C ILE A 54 2.94 2.62 3.55
N GLY A 55 3.53 3.81 3.46
CA GLY A 55 3.13 4.97 4.26
C GLY A 55 1.99 5.72 3.58
N LEU A 56 1.04 6.20 4.38
CA LEU A 56 -0.16 6.91 3.94
C LEU A 56 -0.13 8.40 4.32
N THR A 57 -0.99 9.20 3.70
CA THR A 57 -1.18 10.64 3.94
C THR A 57 -1.63 10.97 5.36
N ASP A 58 -2.34 10.05 6.03
CA ASP A 58 -2.82 10.22 7.40
C ASP A 58 -1.77 9.84 8.46
N GLY A 59 -0.53 9.55 8.03
CA GLY A 59 0.57 9.14 8.89
C GLY A 59 0.55 7.67 9.31
N LYS A 60 -0.45 6.89 8.87
CA LYS A 60 -0.47 5.44 9.08
C LYS A 60 0.45 4.74 8.08
N PHE A 61 0.71 3.47 8.38
CA PHE A 61 1.43 2.59 7.48
C PHE A 61 0.73 1.22 7.41
N VAL A 62 0.89 0.56 6.27
CA VAL A 62 0.40 -0.78 6.01
C VAL A 62 1.57 -1.64 5.57
N THR A 63 1.73 -2.80 6.17
CA THR A 63 2.77 -3.76 5.82
C THR A 63 2.19 -4.84 4.92
N VAL A 64 2.92 -5.18 3.86
CA VAL A 64 2.48 -6.13 2.84
C VAL A 64 3.58 -7.13 2.51
N SER A 65 3.16 -8.29 2.04
CA SER A 65 4.03 -9.38 1.59
C SER A 65 4.53 -9.20 0.16
N GLU A 66 3.96 -8.28 -0.62
CA GLU A 66 4.59 -7.88 -1.87
C GLU A 66 5.88 -7.09 -1.64
N SER A 67 6.84 -7.23 -2.56
CA SER A 67 8.01 -6.35 -2.62
C SER A 67 7.60 -4.92 -2.96
N CYS A 68 8.39 -3.93 -2.55
CA CYS A 68 8.06 -2.54 -2.89
C CYS A 68 8.10 -2.24 -4.40
N GLU A 69 8.79 -3.05 -5.19
CA GLU A 69 8.79 -2.96 -6.65
C GLU A 69 7.43 -3.40 -7.22
N GLU A 70 6.92 -4.55 -6.78
CA GLU A 70 5.58 -5.03 -7.15
C GLU A 70 4.49 -4.05 -6.70
N VAL A 71 4.61 -3.52 -5.47
CA VAL A 71 3.69 -2.49 -4.96
C VAL A 71 3.69 -1.28 -5.89
N ARG A 72 4.88 -0.74 -6.22
CA ARG A 72 5.00 0.42 -7.11
C ARG A 72 4.39 0.14 -8.49
N SER A 73 4.63 -1.05 -9.05
CA SER A 73 4.07 -1.45 -10.35
C SER A 73 2.53 -1.47 -10.33
N LYS A 74 1.93 -2.07 -9.29
CA LYS A 74 0.47 -2.13 -9.11
C LYS A 74 -0.17 -0.75 -8.88
N LEU A 75 0.54 0.20 -8.27
CA LEU A 75 0.06 1.57 -8.05
C LEU A 75 0.03 2.42 -9.31
N VAL A 76 0.92 2.15 -10.27
CA VAL A 76 1.07 2.94 -11.52
C VAL A 76 0.30 2.33 -12.69
N ALA A 77 -0.06 1.04 -12.61
CA ALA A 77 -0.73 0.33 -13.71
C ALA A 77 -2.10 0.96 -14.06
N PRO A 78 -2.30 1.45 -15.30
CA PRO A 78 -3.63 1.77 -15.78
C PRO A 78 -4.41 0.45 -15.95
N ARG A 79 -5.57 0.35 -15.29
CA ARG A 79 -6.58 -0.66 -15.64
C ARG A 79 -7.41 -0.15 -16.81
#